data_AF-A0A3R9PJN2-F1
#
_entry.id   AF-A0A3R9PJN2-F1
#
_cell.length_a   1.000
_cell.length_b   1.000
_cell.length_c   1.000
_cell.angle_alpha   90.00
_cell.angle_beta   90.00
_cell.angle_gamma   90.00
#
_symmetry.space_group_name_H-M   'P 1'
#
loop_
_entity.id
_entity.type
_entity.pdbx_description
1 polymer ?
#
loop_
_entity_poly.entity_id
_entity_poly.type
_entity_poly.pdbx_seq_one_letter_code
_entity_poly.pdbx_strand_id
1 'polypeptide(L)'
;MSYGKYRRYILNYRNPIAKPLLRLLETSERYSWLIGRDIYDAIKQLGKYYITGLFSVKGLVLNFVIPRKLIIATSGEEVEKATMMKEWFNGIYEIEVVEKPLEESLFIQDTYGINIASPEQAVADSATFFELDPMGNAEVLLLILYRELDFPLISKLAEIQKARYRIWFVMRLGRLIGMPLPSEDFKPTEIVSDPSFERIITAAFLRLIRSGQLTGDKGW
;
A
#
# COMPACT_ATOMS: atom_id res chain seq x y z
N MET A 1 -52.99 21.72 21.70
CA MET A 1 -51.52 21.70 21.89
C MET A 1 -50.87 22.15 20.61
N SER A 2 -50.31 23.36 20.60
CA SER A 2 -49.71 23.99 19.42
C SER A 2 -48.27 23.50 19.25
N TYR A 3 -48.00 22.73 18.21
CA TYR A 3 -46.63 22.51 17.75
C TYR A 3 -46.01 23.87 17.39
N GLY A 4 -44.82 24.15 17.94
CA GLY A 4 -44.12 25.41 17.73
C GLY A 4 -43.96 25.72 16.25
N LYS A 5 -44.26 26.96 15.85
CA LYS A 5 -44.02 27.48 14.50
C LYS A 5 -42.52 27.42 14.19
N TYR A 6 -42.06 26.34 13.57
CA TYR A 6 -40.77 26.34 12.90
C TYR A 6 -40.86 27.31 11.71
N ARG A 7 -40.19 28.47 11.82
CA ARG A 7 -39.95 29.33 10.66
C ARG A 7 -38.99 28.60 9.75
N ARG A 8 -39.47 28.13 8.59
CA ARG A 8 -38.61 27.66 7.51
C ARG A 8 -37.93 28.88 6.88
N TYR A 9 -36.64 29.03 7.13
CA TYR A 9 -35.82 30.03 6.47
C TYR A 9 -35.44 29.49 5.09
N ILE A 10 -35.92 30.15 4.02
CA ILE A 10 -35.52 29.82 2.66
C ILE A 10 -34.17 30.50 2.43
N LEU A 11 -33.12 29.70 2.18
CA LEU A 11 -31.80 30.21 1.80
C LEU A 11 -31.95 31.04 0.52
N ASN A 12 -31.60 32.32 0.58
CA ASN A 12 -31.56 33.18 -0.59
C ASN A 12 -30.33 32.81 -1.42
N TYR A 13 -30.52 32.02 -2.48
CA TYR A 13 -29.46 31.59 -3.39
C TYR A 13 -28.78 32.74 -4.17
N ARG A 14 -29.33 33.96 -4.13
CA ARG A 14 -28.68 35.17 -4.67
C ARG A 14 -27.74 35.84 -3.66
N ASN A 15 -27.67 35.35 -2.42
CA ASN A 15 -26.77 35.87 -1.40
C ASN A 15 -25.34 35.35 -1.63
N PRO A 16 -24.33 36.23 -1.75
CA PRO A 16 -22.93 35.83 -1.97
C PRO A 16 -22.36 34.93 -0.86
N ILE A 17 -22.96 34.93 0.34
CA ILE A 17 -22.56 34.10 1.48
C ILE A 17 -23.22 32.72 1.45
N ALA A 18 -24.37 32.55 0.81
CA ALA A 18 -25.11 31.29 0.80
C ALA A 18 -24.32 30.15 0.12
N LYS A 19 -23.59 30.45 -0.96
CA LYS A 19 -22.78 29.47 -1.68
C LYS A 19 -21.57 28.96 -0.86
N PRO A 20 -20.76 29.83 -0.22
CA PRO A 20 -19.77 29.40 0.76
C PRO A 20 -20.33 28.57 1.92
N LEU A 21 -21.49 28.96 2.46
CA LEU A 21 -22.11 28.29 3.61
C LEU A 21 -22.63 26.90 3.25
N LEU A 22 -23.24 26.75 2.07
CA LEU A 22 -23.63 25.45 1.51
C LEU A 22 -22.42 24.55 1.28
N ARG A 23 -21.33 25.07 0.71
CA ARG A 23 -20.08 24.30 0.55
C ARG A 23 -19.52 23.85 1.89
N LEU A 24 -19.60 24.69 2.91
CA LEU A 24 -19.10 24.37 4.24
C LEU A 24 -19.97 23.32 4.94
N LEU A 25 -21.29 23.38 4.76
CA LEU A 25 -22.23 22.34 5.20
C LEU A 25 -21.98 21.01 4.46
N GLU A 26 -21.89 21.02 3.13
CA GLU A 26 -21.58 19.84 2.31
C GLU A 26 -20.25 19.22 2.73
N THR A 27 -19.21 20.05 2.95
CA THR A 27 -17.89 19.58 3.43
C THR A 27 -18.01 19.01 4.85
N SER A 28 -18.74 19.68 5.74
CA SER A 28 -18.93 19.22 7.11
C SER A 28 -19.69 17.90 7.18
N GLU A 29 -20.73 17.71 6.37
CA GLU A 29 -21.48 16.45 6.31
C GLU A 29 -20.58 15.34 5.75
N ARG A 30 -19.92 15.61 4.62
CA ARG A 30 -19.04 14.67 3.91
C ARG A 30 -17.87 14.21 4.77
N TYR A 31 -17.27 15.10 5.57
CA TYR A 31 -16.08 14.82 6.38
C TYR A 31 -16.34 14.69 7.87
N SER A 32 -17.60 14.75 8.33
CA SER A 32 -17.96 14.69 9.76
C SER A 32 -17.34 13.52 10.50
N TRP A 33 -17.28 12.36 9.83
CA TRP A 33 -16.68 11.13 10.36
C TRP A 33 -15.14 11.16 10.44
N LEU A 34 -14.45 12.19 9.93
CA LEU A 34 -13.00 12.36 10.09
C LEU A 34 -12.63 13.46 11.09
N ILE A 35 -13.59 14.30 11.48
CA ILE A 35 -13.33 15.44 12.38
C ILE A 35 -12.86 14.93 13.75
N GLY A 36 -11.70 15.45 14.18
CA GLY A 36 -11.11 15.13 15.49
C GLY A 36 -10.46 13.75 15.59
N ARG A 37 -10.38 12.99 14.48
CA ARG A 37 -9.70 11.68 14.44
C ARG A 37 -8.28 11.82 13.91
N ASP A 38 -7.37 11.00 14.44
CA ASP A 38 -6.07 10.81 13.81
C ASP A 38 -6.18 9.86 12.61
N ILE A 39 -5.07 9.68 11.87
CA ILE A 39 -5.07 8.85 10.66
C ILE A 39 -5.38 7.38 10.95
N TYR A 40 -4.91 6.84 12.06
CA TYR A 40 -5.09 5.43 12.39
C TYR A 40 -6.52 5.14 12.81
N ASP A 41 -7.11 6.04 13.60
CA ASP A 41 -8.52 5.97 13.96
C ASP A 41 -9.43 6.18 12.76
N ALA A 42 -9.07 7.08 11.83
CA ALA A 42 -9.79 7.24 10.57
C ALA A 42 -9.75 5.96 9.71
N ILE A 43 -8.58 5.34 9.57
CA ILE A 43 -8.41 4.10 8.81
C ILE A 43 -9.28 2.97 9.38
N LYS A 44 -9.38 2.84 10.72
CA LYS A 44 -10.22 1.81 11.37
C LYS A 44 -11.72 1.97 11.11
N GLN A 45 -12.17 3.10 10.58
CA GLN A 45 -13.57 3.31 10.21
C GLN A 45 -13.90 2.75 8.83
N LEU A 46 -12.88 2.41 8.04
CA LEU A 46 -13.09 1.70 6.80
C LEU A 46 -13.57 0.27 7.12
N GLY A 47 -14.63 -0.17 6.45
CA GLY A 47 -15.28 -1.45 6.75
C GLY A 47 -14.43 -2.65 6.30
N LYS A 48 -13.99 -2.63 5.04
CA LYS A 48 -13.12 -3.67 4.47
C LYS A 48 -11.90 -3.00 3.87
N TYR A 49 -10.73 -3.25 4.43
CA TYR A 49 -9.46 -2.70 3.97
C TYR A 49 -8.27 -3.48 4.52
N TYR A 50 -7.10 -3.26 3.94
CA TYR A 50 -5.81 -3.49 4.60
C TYR A 50 -4.75 -2.50 4.10
N ILE A 51 -3.71 -2.28 4.90
CA ILE A 51 -2.53 -1.49 4.52
C ILE A 51 -1.45 -2.41 3.96
N THR A 52 -0.88 -2.06 2.82
CA THR A 52 0.17 -2.84 2.15
C THR A 52 1.46 -2.04 1.95
N GLY A 53 2.44 -2.63 1.26
CA GLY A 53 3.75 -2.05 1.02
C GLY A 53 4.61 -2.00 2.29
N LEU A 54 5.59 -1.11 2.32
CA LEU A 54 6.61 -1.08 3.38
C LEU A 54 6.02 -0.96 4.80
N PHE A 55 4.93 -0.21 4.97
CA PHE A 55 4.31 -0.03 6.29
C PHE A 55 3.90 -1.36 6.93
N SER A 56 3.36 -2.28 6.13
CA SER A 56 2.87 -3.59 6.60
C SER A 56 3.98 -4.51 7.10
N VAL A 57 5.18 -4.40 6.53
CA VAL A 57 6.33 -5.29 6.80
C VAL A 57 7.50 -4.54 7.43
N LYS A 58 7.29 -3.34 7.98
CA LYS A 58 8.35 -2.49 8.56
C LYS A 58 9.16 -3.17 9.67
N GLY A 59 8.57 -4.14 10.38
CA GLY A 59 9.27 -4.94 11.39
C GLY A 59 10.18 -6.05 10.82
N LEU A 60 10.07 -6.33 9.52
CA LEU A 60 10.79 -7.41 8.84
C LEU A 60 11.95 -6.91 7.97
N VAL A 61 11.96 -5.64 7.58
CA VAL A 61 13.04 -5.07 6.75
C VAL A 61 14.32 -4.85 7.55
N LEU A 62 15.48 -5.04 6.91
CA LEU A 62 16.80 -4.91 7.55
C LEU A 62 17.24 -3.46 7.75
N ASN A 63 16.72 -2.55 6.93
CA ASN A 63 17.00 -1.13 7.04
C ASN A 63 15.95 -0.47 7.94
N PHE A 64 16.38 0.44 8.82
CA PHE A 64 15.46 1.28 9.60
C PHE A 64 14.84 2.33 8.66
N VAL A 65 13.87 1.90 7.85
CA VAL A 65 13.16 2.76 6.91
C VAL A 65 11.87 3.21 7.58
N ILE A 66 11.75 4.52 7.78
CA ILE A 66 10.50 5.12 8.27
C ILE A 66 9.52 5.11 7.09
N PRO A 67 8.40 4.38 7.16
CA PRO A 67 7.40 4.39 6.10
C PRO A 67 6.80 5.79 6.02
N ARG A 68 6.95 6.46 4.87
CA ARG A 68 6.40 7.80 4.64
C ARG A 68 5.04 7.78 3.95
N LYS A 69 4.69 6.63 3.38
CA LYS A 69 3.49 6.43 2.58
C LYS A 69 2.68 5.25 3.12
N LEU A 70 1.37 5.43 3.12
CA LEU A 70 0.39 4.38 3.40
C LEU A 70 -0.29 4.00 2.09
N ILE A 71 -0.20 2.72 1.70
CA ILE A 71 -0.94 2.20 0.56
C ILE A 71 -2.11 1.40 1.11
N ILE A 72 -3.32 1.88 0.89
CA ILE A 72 -4.56 1.30 1.41
C ILE A 72 -5.23 0.53 0.27
N ALA A 73 -5.30 -0.79 0.43
CA ALA A 73 -6.05 -1.66 -0.45
C ALA A 73 -7.48 -1.80 0.07
N THR A 74 -8.45 -1.54 -0.80
CA THR A 74 -9.88 -1.54 -0.46
C THR A 74 -10.74 -1.87 -1.69
N SER A 75 -12.05 -2.09 -1.51
CA SER A 75 -12.96 -2.43 -2.61
C SER A 75 -14.34 -1.81 -2.46
N GLY A 76 -15.02 -1.60 -3.60
CA GLY A 76 -16.41 -1.14 -3.65
C GLY A 76 -16.61 0.24 -3.03
N GLU A 77 -17.66 0.40 -2.22
CA GLU A 77 -18.04 1.69 -1.60
C GLU A 77 -16.95 2.26 -0.66
N GLU A 78 -16.04 1.43 -0.17
CA GLU A 78 -14.95 1.84 0.70
C GLU A 78 -13.82 2.57 -0.07
N VAL A 79 -13.75 2.44 -1.39
CA VAL A 79 -12.79 3.18 -2.24
C VAL A 79 -13.04 4.68 -2.17
N GLU A 80 -14.31 5.11 -2.23
CA GLU A 80 -14.65 6.52 -2.14
C GLU A 80 -14.32 7.09 -0.76
N LYS A 81 -14.65 6.35 0.31
CA LYS A 81 -14.31 6.74 1.68
C LYS A 81 -12.80 6.85 1.91
N ALA A 82 -12.03 5.88 1.41
CA ALA A 82 -10.58 5.91 1.48
C ALA A 82 -9.98 7.08 0.67
N THR A 83 -10.57 7.41 -0.48
CA THR A 83 -10.17 8.56 -1.30
C THR A 83 -10.45 9.88 -0.59
N MET A 84 -11.62 10.01 0.04
CA MET A 84 -11.94 11.17 0.88
C MET A 84 -10.97 11.30 2.06
N MET A 85 -10.61 10.19 2.71
CA MET A 85 -9.61 10.19 3.75
C MET A 85 -8.23 10.65 3.23
N LYS A 86 -7.81 10.18 2.04
CA LYS A 86 -6.60 10.67 1.36
C LYS A 86 -6.64 12.20 1.16
N GLU A 87 -7.77 12.75 0.72
CA GLU A 87 -7.95 14.19 0.55
C GLU A 87 -7.88 14.95 1.89
N TRP A 88 -8.52 14.41 2.94
CA TRP A 88 -8.57 15.04 4.26
C TRP A 88 -7.21 15.15 4.94
N PHE A 89 -6.40 14.09 4.86
CA PHE A 89 -5.06 14.04 5.47
C PHE A 89 -3.95 14.51 4.51
N ASN A 90 -4.30 15.06 3.35
CA ASN A 90 -3.34 15.54 2.37
C ASN A 90 -2.42 16.60 2.99
N GLY A 91 -1.11 16.47 2.75
CA GLY A 91 -0.07 17.34 3.31
C GLY A 91 0.38 16.96 4.74
N ILE A 92 -0.33 16.04 5.41
CA ILE A 92 0.09 15.46 6.70
C ILE A 92 0.66 14.06 6.49
N TYR A 93 -0.05 13.22 5.71
CA TYR A 93 0.36 11.87 5.35
C TYR A 93 0.30 11.68 3.84
N GLU A 94 1.23 10.89 3.30
CA GLU A 94 1.16 10.46 1.91
C GLU A 94 0.33 9.16 1.86
N ILE A 95 -0.90 9.26 1.35
CA ILE A 95 -1.83 8.12 1.28
C ILE A 95 -2.10 7.81 -0.17
N GLU A 96 -1.96 6.54 -0.54
CA GLU A 96 -2.42 6.01 -1.82
C GLU A 96 -3.52 4.98 -1.59
N VAL A 97 -4.52 5.00 -2.47
CA VAL A 97 -5.66 4.09 -2.42
C VAL A 97 -5.59 3.22 -3.66
N VAL A 98 -5.62 1.91 -3.47
CA VAL A 98 -5.68 0.93 -4.55
C VAL A 98 -6.96 0.12 -4.42
N GLU A 99 -7.69 0.01 -5.53
CA GLU A 99 -8.86 -0.84 -5.60
C GLU A 99 -8.43 -2.29 -5.88
N LYS A 100 -8.79 -3.21 -4.97
CA LYS A 100 -8.43 -4.63 -5.08
C LYS A 100 -9.47 -5.53 -4.39
N PRO A 101 -9.81 -6.70 -4.97
CA PRO A 101 -10.64 -7.70 -4.31
C PRO A 101 -10.03 -8.14 -2.97
N LEU A 102 -10.81 -8.05 -1.90
CA LEU A 102 -10.31 -8.32 -0.54
C LEU A 102 -10.53 -9.76 -0.11
N GLU A 103 -11.48 -10.45 -0.74
CA GLU A 103 -11.86 -11.84 -0.48
C GLU A 103 -10.71 -12.82 -0.75
N GLU A 104 -9.81 -12.47 -1.67
CA GLU A 104 -8.65 -13.26 -2.08
C GLU A 104 -7.33 -12.72 -1.49
N SER A 105 -7.39 -11.63 -0.72
CA SER A 105 -6.22 -10.96 -0.15
C SER A 105 -5.89 -11.50 1.24
N LEU A 106 -4.60 -11.63 1.55
CA LEU A 106 -4.12 -12.12 2.84
C LEU A 106 -3.60 -10.99 3.72
N PHE A 107 -4.34 -10.68 4.78
CA PHE A 107 -3.97 -9.66 5.76
C PHE A 107 -4.26 -10.12 7.20
N ILE A 108 -3.55 -9.52 8.14
CA ILE A 108 -3.65 -9.76 9.58
C ILE A 108 -3.91 -8.45 10.30
N GLN A 109 -4.41 -8.51 11.53
CA GLN A 109 -4.57 -7.31 12.35
C GLN A 109 -3.29 -7.06 13.16
N ASP A 110 -2.75 -5.84 13.08
CA ASP A 110 -1.60 -5.44 13.87
C ASP A 110 -1.97 -5.15 15.34
N THR A 111 -0.96 -4.80 16.15
CA THR A 111 -1.16 -4.51 17.58
C THR A 111 -2.04 -3.29 17.86
N TYR A 112 -2.25 -2.42 16.86
CA TYR A 112 -3.09 -1.23 16.97
C TYR A 112 -4.50 -1.46 16.44
N GLY A 113 -4.82 -2.68 16.02
CA GLY A 113 -6.13 -3.02 15.47
C GLY A 113 -6.27 -2.69 13.98
N ILE A 114 -5.16 -2.46 13.26
CA ILE A 114 -5.16 -2.09 11.84
C ILE A 114 -4.91 -3.34 11.00
N ASN A 115 -5.73 -3.55 9.99
CA ASN A 115 -5.49 -4.60 9.00
C ASN A 115 -4.24 -4.26 8.16
N ILE A 116 -3.24 -5.13 8.18
CA ILE A 116 -1.99 -5.01 7.41
C ILE A 116 -1.77 -6.27 6.56
N ALA A 117 -1.21 -6.10 5.38
CA ALA A 117 -0.87 -7.20 4.49
C ALA A 117 0.05 -8.21 5.22
N SER A 118 -0.18 -9.50 4.97
CA SER A 118 0.80 -10.54 5.26
C SER A 118 2.10 -10.28 4.46
N PRO A 119 3.26 -10.81 4.87
CA PRO A 119 4.51 -10.62 4.12
C PRO A 119 4.40 -11.04 2.64
N GLU A 120 3.75 -12.16 2.36
CA GLU A 120 3.52 -12.67 1.01
C GLU A 120 2.62 -11.74 0.19
N GLN A 121 1.52 -11.26 0.78
CA GLN A 121 0.63 -10.29 0.15
C GLN A 121 1.36 -8.96 -0.10
N ALA A 122 2.17 -8.49 0.85
CA ALA A 122 2.94 -7.26 0.73
C ALA A 122 3.95 -7.34 -0.41
N VAL A 123 4.61 -8.49 -0.61
CA VAL A 123 5.51 -8.72 -1.75
C VAL A 123 4.75 -8.67 -3.07
N ALA A 124 3.61 -9.39 -3.17
CA ALA A 124 2.80 -9.40 -4.39
C ALA A 124 2.24 -8.01 -4.73
N ASP A 125 1.76 -7.27 -3.73
CA ASP A 125 1.24 -5.91 -3.89
C ASP A 125 2.35 -4.92 -4.22
N SER A 126 3.52 -5.02 -3.59
CA SER A 126 4.68 -4.16 -3.87
C SER A 126 5.22 -4.38 -5.28
N ALA A 127 5.14 -5.61 -5.79
CA ALA A 127 5.44 -5.92 -7.18
C ALA A 127 4.40 -5.31 -8.12
N THR A 128 3.13 -5.38 -7.76
CA THR A 128 2.01 -4.89 -8.58
C THR A 128 1.97 -3.37 -8.65
N PHE A 129 2.08 -2.70 -7.51
CA PHE A 129 1.93 -1.26 -7.35
C PHE A 129 3.26 -0.57 -7.07
N PHE A 130 4.37 -1.09 -7.62
CA PHE A 130 5.73 -0.60 -7.36
C PHE A 130 5.84 0.92 -7.49
N GLU A 131 5.20 1.49 -8.51
CA GLU A 131 5.21 2.90 -8.88
C GLU A 131 4.65 3.82 -7.79
N LEU A 132 3.79 3.33 -6.90
CA LEU A 132 3.21 4.13 -5.83
C LEU A 132 4.23 4.48 -4.75
N ASP A 133 5.16 3.57 -4.43
CA ASP A 133 6.26 3.81 -3.50
C ASP A 133 7.53 3.07 -3.98
N PRO A 134 8.24 3.56 -5.01
CA PRO A 134 9.34 2.79 -5.61
C PRO A 134 10.44 2.41 -4.62
N MET A 135 10.69 3.28 -3.63
CA MET A 135 11.72 3.03 -2.62
C MET A 135 11.22 2.08 -1.54
N GLY A 136 10.02 2.29 -1.00
CA GLY A 136 9.44 1.39 0.00
C GLY A 136 9.18 0.00 -0.58
N ASN A 137 8.57 -0.08 -1.75
CA ASN A 137 8.28 -1.33 -2.45
C ASN A 137 9.55 -2.08 -2.86
N ALA A 138 10.64 -1.38 -3.18
CA ALA A 138 11.94 -2.03 -3.39
C ALA A 138 12.42 -2.76 -2.13
N GLU A 139 12.35 -2.13 -0.96
CA GLU A 139 12.75 -2.76 0.31
C GLU A 139 11.87 -3.97 0.66
N VAL A 140 10.55 -3.89 0.38
CA VAL A 140 9.63 -5.03 0.53
C VAL A 140 10.02 -6.18 -0.39
N LEU A 141 10.27 -5.90 -1.67
CA LEU A 141 10.63 -6.94 -2.63
C LEU A 141 11.95 -7.64 -2.28
N LEU A 142 12.89 -6.93 -1.66
CA LEU A 142 14.15 -7.52 -1.23
C LEU A 142 13.99 -8.51 -0.06
N LEU A 143 12.85 -8.54 0.65
CA LEU A 143 12.56 -9.56 1.68
C LEU A 143 12.73 -10.99 1.13
N ILE A 144 12.46 -11.19 -0.17
CA ILE A 144 12.67 -12.46 -0.89
C ILE A 144 14.10 -13.01 -0.70
N LEU A 145 15.08 -12.15 -0.46
CA LEU A 145 16.49 -12.53 -0.36
C LEU A 145 16.94 -12.92 1.05
N TYR A 146 16.17 -12.58 2.10
CA TYR A 146 16.62 -12.74 3.49
C TYR A 146 15.52 -13.12 4.49
N ARG A 147 14.29 -13.35 4.04
CA ARG A 147 13.20 -13.88 4.86
C ARG A 147 12.69 -15.19 4.28
N GLU A 148 12.28 -16.08 5.17
CA GLU A 148 11.54 -17.28 4.81
C GLU A 148 10.11 -16.84 4.43
N LEU A 149 9.76 -17.03 3.16
CA LEU A 149 8.46 -16.67 2.60
C LEU A 149 7.87 -17.85 1.83
N ASP A 150 6.55 -17.96 1.79
CA ASP A 150 5.86 -18.97 0.99
C ASP A 150 5.83 -18.56 -0.50
N PHE A 151 6.84 -18.98 -1.26
CA PHE A 151 6.95 -18.66 -2.69
C PHE A 151 5.78 -19.20 -3.53
N PRO A 152 5.30 -20.45 -3.37
CA PRO A 152 4.08 -20.91 -4.02
C PRO A 152 2.89 -19.99 -3.79
N LEU A 153 2.71 -19.48 -2.57
CA LEU A 153 1.66 -18.52 -2.24
C LEU A 153 1.87 -17.18 -2.94
N ILE A 154 3.08 -16.60 -2.89
CA ILE A 154 3.40 -15.35 -3.60
C ILE A 154 3.12 -15.50 -5.10
N SER A 155 3.46 -16.65 -5.71
CA SER A 155 3.19 -16.91 -7.13
C SER A 155 1.70 -16.94 -7.47
N LYS A 156 0.83 -17.32 -6.53
CA LYS A 156 -0.62 -17.25 -6.71
C LYS A 156 -1.13 -15.81 -6.57
N LEU A 157 -0.60 -15.05 -5.61
CA LEU A 157 -1.00 -13.66 -5.35
C LEU A 157 -0.50 -12.68 -6.43
N ALA A 158 0.61 -12.98 -7.10
CA ALA A 158 1.20 -12.17 -8.17
C ALA A 158 0.61 -12.54 -9.55
N GLU A 159 -0.65 -12.15 -9.79
CA GLU A 159 -1.38 -12.53 -11.00
C GLU A 159 -0.92 -11.77 -12.26
N ILE A 160 -0.44 -10.54 -12.09
CA ILE A 160 -0.09 -9.66 -13.21
C ILE A 160 1.32 -9.96 -13.71
N GLN A 161 1.49 -10.10 -15.04
CA GLN A 161 2.79 -10.41 -15.67
C GLN A 161 3.91 -9.45 -15.24
N LYS A 162 3.60 -8.15 -15.11
CA LYS A 162 4.56 -7.15 -14.63
C LYS A 162 5.02 -7.42 -13.20
N ALA A 163 4.11 -7.82 -12.31
CA ALA A 163 4.44 -8.18 -10.93
C ALA A 163 5.31 -9.44 -10.89
N ARG A 164 4.96 -10.47 -11.68
CA ARG A 164 5.77 -11.69 -11.83
C ARG A 164 7.18 -11.38 -12.33
N TYR A 165 7.32 -10.56 -13.36
CA TYR A 165 8.61 -10.11 -13.88
C TYR A 165 9.47 -9.44 -12.80
N ARG A 166 8.88 -8.53 -12.01
CA ARG A 166 9.58 -7.82 -10.93
C ARG A 166 10.10 -8.77 -9.86
N ILE A 167 9.26 -9.72 -9.42
CA ILE A 167 9.65 -10.76 -8.46
C ILE A 167 10.75 -11.66 -9.04
N TRP A 168 10.56 -12.12 -10.28
CA TRP A 168 11.53 -12.92 -11.02
C TRP A 168 12.89 -12.23 -11.10
N PHE A 169 12.92 -10.93 -11.42
CA PHE A 169 14.15 -10.15 -11.52
C PHE A 169 14.91 -10.11 -10.18
N VAL A 170 14.21 -9.86 -9.07
CA VAL A 170 14.82 -9.88 -7.72
C VAL A 170 15.38 -11.27 -7.40
N MET A 171 14.64 -12.33 -7.70
CA MET A 171 15.13 -13.71 -7.50
C MET A 171 16.36 -14.00 -8.35
N ARG A 172 16.42 -13.51 -9.59
CA ARG A 172 17.61 -13.65 -10.45
C ARG A 172 18.82 -12.96 -9.84
N LEU A 173 18.66 -11.78 -9.24
CA LEU A 173 19.75 -11.12 -8.52
C LEU A 173 20.25 -11.96 -7.33
N GLY A 174 19.34 -12.52 -6.53
CA GLY A 174 19.72 -13.44 -5.44
C GLY A 174 20.48 -14.67 -5.93
N ARG A 175 20.07 -15.26 -7.06
CA ARG A 175 20.77 -16.41 -7.66
C ARG A 175 22.18 -16.06 -8.13
N LEU A 176 22.46 -14.81 -8.54
CA LEU A 176 23.82 -14.38 -8.91
C LEU A 176 24.81 -14.41 -7.75
N ILE A 177 24.32 -14.39 -6.50
CA ILE A 177 25.14 -14.49 -5.29
C ILE A 177 25.03 -15.85 -4.61
N GLY A 178 24.51 -16.87 -5.31
CA GLY A 178 24.48 -18.25 -4.84
C GLY A 178 23.22 -18.65 -4.05
N MET A 179 22.18 -17.80 -3.98
CA MET A 179 20.95 -18.16 -3.26
C MET A 179 20.06 -19.09 -4.10
N PRO A 180 19.62 -20.24 -3.56
CA PRO A 180 18.80 -21.21 -4.30
C PRO A 180 17.32 -20.80 -4.34
N LEU A 181 17.02 -19.68 -5.00
CA LEU A 181 15.65 -19.14 -5.11
C LEU A 181 14.85 -19.79 -6.27
N PRO A 182 13.55 -20.09 -6.09
CA PRO A 182 12.70 -20.72 -7.11
C PRO A 182 12.25 -19.71 -8.18
N SER A 183 13.20 -19.14 -8.92
CA SER A 183 12.90 -18.09 -9.91
C SER A 183 11.96 -18.54 -11.02
N GLU A 184 11.99 -19.82 -11.40
CA GLU A 184 11.21 -20.32 -12.53
C GLU A 184 9.70 -20.24 -12.30
N ASP A 185 9.25 -20.32 -11.04
CA ASP A 185 7.83 -20.18 -10.67
C ASP A 185 7.28 -18.80 -11.05
N PHE A 186 8.15 -17.80 -11.13
CA PHE A 186 7.80 -16.41 -11.41
C PHE A 186 8.17 -15.96 -12.82
N LYS A 187 8.72 -16.85 -13.65
CA LYS A 187 9.14 -16.50 -15.00
C LYS A 187 7.95 -15.94 -15.79
N PRO A 188 8.02 -14.70 -16.29
CA PRO A 188 6.92 -14.13 -17.05
C PRO A 188 6.84 -14.79 -18.44
N THR A 189 5.63 -14.83 -19.00
CA THR A 189 5.43 -15.35 -20.37
C THR A 189 6.00 -14.42 -21.42
N GLU A 190 6.02 -13.11 -21.13
CA GLU A 190 6.62 -12.07 -21.95
C GLU A 190 7.53 -11.20 -21.09
N ILE A 191 8.74 -10.92 -21.56
CA ILE A 191 9.65 -10.03 -20.84
C ILE A 191 9.21 -8.59 -21.10
N VAL A 192 8.53 -8.01 -20.13
CA VAL A 192 8.27 -6.57 -20.08
C VAL A 192 9.38 -5.95 -19.24
N SER A 193 10.46 -5.50 -19.90
CA SER A 193 11.53 -4.76 -19.20
C SER A 193 10.96 -3.53 -18.50
N ASP A 194 11.48 -3.26 -17.31
CA ASP A 194 11.11 -2.09 -16.50
C ASP A 194 12.41 -1.40 -16.03
N PRO A 195 13.06 -0.60 -16.90
CA PRO A 195 14.39 -0.08 -16.62
C PRO A 195 14.47 0.77 -15.34
N SER A 196 13.38 1.46 -14.99
CA SER A 196 13.30 2.28 -13.77
C SER A 196 13.34 1.39 -12.53
N PHE A 197 12.50 0.35 -12.51
CA PHE A 197 12.47 -0.68 -11.47
C PHE A 197 13.81 -1.40 -11.35
N GLU A 198 14.35 -1.91 -12.47
CA GLU A 198 15.60 -2.68 -12.51
C GLU A 198 16.75 -1.88 -11.89
N ARG A 199 16.85 -0.58 -12.22
CA ARG A 199 17.87 0.32 -11.67
C ARG A 199 17.73 0.50 -10.16
N ILE A 200 16.50 0.75 -9.66
CA ILE A 200 16.25 0.96 -8.22
C ILE A 200 16.57 -0.31 -7.44
N ILE A 201 16.07 -1.46 -7.89
CA ILE A 201 16.30 -2.76 -7.25
C ILE A 201 17.78 -3.12 -7.26
N THR A 202 18.47 -2.96 -8.39
CA THR A 202 19.91 -3.27 -8.47
C THR A 202 20.70 -2.40 -7.50
N ALA A 203 20.40 -1.10 -7.42
CA ALA A 203 21.06 -0.21 -6.47
C ALA A 203 20.79 -0.62 -5.01
N ALA A 204 19.54 -0.98 -4.68
CA ALA A 204 19.16 -1.43 -3.33
C ALA A 204 19.80 -2.78 -2.96
N PHE A 205 19.81 -3.73 -3.89
CA PHE A 205 20.49 -5.02 -3.76
C PHE A 205 22.00 -4.88 -3.50
N LEU A 206 22.69 -4.03 -4.29
CA LEU A 206 24.11 -3.78 -4.11
C LEU A 206 24.42 -3.16 -2.74
N ARG A 207 23.52 -2.34 -2.18
CA ARG A 207 23.68 -1.80 -0.81
C ARG A 207 23.63 -2.92 0.23
N LEU A 208 22.69 -3.87 0.12
CA LEU A 208 22.57 -5.01 1.03
C LEU A 208 23.80 -5.93 1.00
N ILE A 209 24.39 -6.13 -0.17
CA ILE A 209 25.65 -6.90 -0.28
C ILE A 209 26.80 -6.15 0.38
N ARG A 210 26.97 -4.86 0.04
CA ARG A 210 28.08 -4.04 0.56
C ARG A 210 28.04 -3.85 2.07
N SER A 211 26.85 -3.83 2.67
CA SER A 211 26.68 -3.74 4.13
C SER A 211 26.96 -5.05 4.86
N GLY A 212 27.19 -6.16 4.13
CA GLY A 212 27.33 -7.50 4.72
C GLY A 212 26.01 -8.09 5.23
N GLN A 213 24.88 -7.43 4.95
CA GLN A 213 23.54 -7.91 5.31
C GLN A 213 23.10 -9.12 4.48
N LEU A 214 23.66 -9.26 3.26
CA LEU A 214 23.57 -10.47 2.45
C LEU A 214 24.98 -11.00 2.19
N THR A 215 25.29 -12.17 2.73
CA THR A 215 26.52 -12.90 2.43
C THR A 215 26.21 -14.01 1.42
N GLY A 216 26.78 -13.91 0.22
CA GLY A 216 26.69 -14.97 -0.76
C GLY A 216 27.72 -16.06 -0.49
N ASP A 217 27.31 -17.31 -0.63
CA ASP A 217 28.23 -18.44 -0.63
C ASP A 217 28.72 -18.64 -2.07
N LYS A 218 29.99 -18.29 -2.34
CA LYS A 218 30.61 -18.46 -3.68
C LYS A 218 31.05 -19.91 -3.88
N GLY A 219 30.18 -20.87 -3.57
CA GLY A 219 30.53 -22.27 -3.48
C GLY A 219 29.68 -23.17 -4.36
N TRP A 220 29.82 -23.07 -5.69
CA TRP A 220 29.59 -24.17 -6.66
C TRP A 220 30.48 -23.96 -7.88
#